data_AF-F3QUT8-F1
#
_entry.id   AF-F3QUT8-F1
#
_cell.length_a   1.000
_cell.length_b   1.000
_cell.length_c   1.000
_cell.angle_alpha   90.00
_cell.angle_beta   90.00
_cell.angle_gamma   90.00
#
_symmetry.space_group_name_H-M   'P 1'
#
loop_
_entity.id
_entity.type
_entity.pdbx_description
1 polymer ?
#
loop_
_entity_poly.entity_id
_entity_poly.type
_entity_poly.pdbx_seq_one_letter_code
_entity_poly.pdbx_strand_id
1 'polypeptide(L)'
;MKNAEEKLKVCLVTWYGSNNYGTNLQAYALYTVLRSKGIHVDMIRPFCGRKKFHQYPGQQRELRSKCVALIKKVLGIIKPEQVRQTKIMKFLKNEFCFTPLVTCPKDIELLNKQYDKFLTGSDQIWNPYNLDTFYMLDFVKEDQKKIAYSSSIAVSRIPEEKQDLYKKYLSSFSAIFCREETGSKMLSALTGKTVKTVLDPVLLLDENSWIQFSHKGSLVNRISVSIPYIFCYFIGDKDFEWKALKTIKEQYGINRVIVFSVAPPTCKIKGYEYLQSADIYDFVWFLHHATYVVTDSFHNVAMSLKLKKDFVALMRCKEDQKSENSRMYDFLASFGLEFKIYNPNCADYLSPVPYERVYPQLETRIKECTNELINKLNE
;
A
#
# COMPACT_ATOMS: atom_id res chain seq x y z
N MET A 1 4.91 11.74 -42.33
CA MET A 1 5.30 11.32 -40.97
C MET A 1 4.10 11.62 -40.07
N LYS A 2 3.37 10.59 -39.63
CA LYS A 2 2.21 10.78 -38.75
C LYS A 2 2.73 11.28 -37.41
N ASN A 3 2.25 12.44 -36.96
CA ASN A 3 2.46 12.95 -35.61
C ASN A 3 2.03 11.85 -34.63
N ALA A 4 3.00 11.24 -33.94
CA ALA A 4 2.67 10.48 -32.75
C ALA A 4 2.13 11.50 -31.76
N GLU A 5 0.84 11.42 -31.41
CA GLU A 5 0.27 12.22 -30.33
C GLU A 5 1.20 12.11 -29.13
N GLU A 6 1.68 13.26 -28.64
CA GLU A 6 2.65 13.29 -27.56
C GLU A 6 1.97 12.78 -26.30
N LYS A 7 2.34 11.57 -25.90
CA LYS A 7 1.75 10.86 -24.78
C LYS A 7 2.07 11.57 -23.47
N LEU A 8 1.05 11.93 -22.68
CA LEU A 8 1.19 12.54 -21.35
C LEU A 8 2.21 11.76 -20.49
N LYS A 9 3.19 12.47 -19.93
CA LYS A 9 4.27 11.90 -19.11
C LYS A 9 4.08 12.24 -17.63
N VAL A 10 3.89 11.21 -16.83
CA VAL A 10 3.71 11.30 -15.38
C VAL A 10 4.89 10.68 -14.66
N CYS A 11 5.48 11.45 -13.74
CA CYS A 11 6.46 10.94 -12.79
C CYS A 11 5.75 10.54 -11.49
N LEU A 12 5.75 9.25 -11.17
CA LEU A 12 5.06 8.70 -10.00
C LEU A 12 5.99 8.64 -8.78
N VAL A 13 5.56 9.29 -7.70
CA VAL A 13 6.31 9.50 -6.46
C VAL A 13 5.58 8.87 -5.27
N THR A 14 5.96 7.64 -4.90
CA THR A 14 5.30 6.90 -3.81
C THR A 14 6.25 5.94 -3.11
N TRP A 15 5.78 5.30 -2.04
CA TRP A 15 6.49 4.22 -1.40
C TRP A 15 6.40 2.93 -2.22
N TYR A 16 7.53 2.28 -2.42
CA TYR A 16 7.65 0.96 -3.02
C TYR A 16 8.94 0.30 -2.53
N GLY A 17 9.09 -1.00 -2.77
CA GLY A 17 10.31 -1.75 -2.47
C GLY A 17 10.52 -2.08 -1.00
N SER A 18 9.52 -1.88 -0.15
CA SER A 18 9.55 -2.38 1.23
C SER A 18 9.21 -3.87 1.29
N ASN A 19 9.46 -4.50 2.44
CA ASN A 19 8.94 -5.84 2.74
C ASN A 19 7.44 -5.87 3.05
N ASN A 20 6.75 -4.72 3.00
CA ASN A 20 5.30 -4.63 3.15
C ASN A 20 4.63 -4.85 1.78
N TYR A 21 3.84 -5.92 1.66
CA TYR A 21 3.16 -6.25 0.40
C TYR A 21 2.21 -5.13 -0.04
N GLY A 22 1.45 -4.56 0.89
CA GLY A 22 0.49 -3.48 0.60
C GLY A 22 1.14 -2.26 -0.07
N THR A 23 2.30 -1.83 0.43
CA THR A 23 3.07 -0.71 -0.15
C THR A 23 3.49 -0.97 -1.59
N ASN A 24 3.82 -2.21 -1.94
CA ASN A 24 4.17 -2.55 -3.33
C ASN A 24 2.94 -2.71 -4.21
N LEU A 25 1.84 -3.26 -3.67
CA LEU A 25 0.59 -3.45 -4.40
C LEU A 25 -0.07 -2.12 -4.80
N GLN A 26 -0.09 -1.12 -3.90
CA GLN A 26 -0.65 0.19 -4.24
C GLN A 26 0.15 0.89 -5.34
N ALA A 27 1.49 0.79 -5.30
CA ALA A 27 2.36 1.36 -6.33
C ALA A 27 2.13 0.68 -7.67
N TYR A 28 2.03 -0.66 -7.66
CA TYR A 28 1.72 -1.45 -8.84
C TYR A 28 0.39 -1.09 -9.47
N ALA A 29 -0.65 -0.98 -8.65
CA ALA A 29 -1.99 -0.73 -9.12
C ALA A 29 -2.09 0.67 -9.72
N LEU A 30 -1.55 1.71 -9.06
CA LEU A 30 -1.57 3.07 -9.61
C LEU A 30 -0.78 3.17 -10.92
N TYR A 31 0.43 2.62 -10.95
CA TYR A 31 1.25 2.56 -12.16
C TYR A 31 0.51 1.85 -13.32
N THR A 32 -0.11 0.71 -13.04
CA THR A 32 -0.82 -0.10 -14.05
C THR A 32 -2.08 0.59 -14.56
N VAL A 33 -2.86 1.21 -13.67
CA VAL A 33 -4.07 1.97 -14.03
C VAL A 33 -3.73 3.15 -14.93
N LEU A 34 -2.68 3.92 -14.61
CA LEU A 34 -2.27 5.04 -15.46
C LEU A 34 -1.81 4.56 -16.84
N ARG A 35 -0.99 3.49 -16.88
CA ARG A 35 -0.52 2.93 -18.15
C ARG A 35 -1.63 2.36 -19.01
N SER A 36 -2.66 1.74 -18.42
CA SER A 36 -3.82 1.23 -19.16
C SER A 36 -4.67 2.34 -19.77
N LYS A 37 -4.57 3.57 -19.24
CA LYS A 37 -5.16 4.79 -19.82
C LYS A 37 -4.28 5.47 -20.85
N GLY A 38 -3.23 4.80 -21.31
CA GLY A 38 -2.37 5.33 -22.35
C GLY A 38 -1.39 6.39 -21.86
N ILE A 39 -1.20 6.57 -20.54
CA ILE A 39 -0.24 7.54 -19.96
C ILE A 39 1.16 6.92 -19.86
N HIS A 40 2.21 7.72 -20.11
CA HIS A 40 3.60 7.31 -19.92
C HIS A 40 3.96 7.54 -18.46
N VAL A 41 4.43 6.50 -17.78
CA VAL A 41 4.67 6.55 -16.33
C VAL A 41 6.05 6.04 -16.02
N ASP A 42 6.82 6.84 -15.30
CA ASP A 42 8.09 6.44 -14.70
C ASP A 42 8.05 6.63 -13.20
N MET A 43 8.60 5.66 -12.46
CA MET A 43 8.78 5.73 -11.02
C MET A 43 10.05 6.52 -10.69
N ILE A 44 9.97 7.51 -9.79
CA ILE A 44 11.17 8.21 -9.32
C ILE A 44 11.81 7.48 -8.14
N ARG A 45 13.15 7.46 -8.14
CA ARG A 45 13.93 7.00 -6.98
C ARG A 45 14.23 8.17 -6.05
N PRO A 46 14.03 8.05 -4.73
CA PRO A 46 14.47 9.08 -3.78
C PRO A 46 15.98 9.35 -3.91
N PHE A 47 16.35 10.63 -4.04
CA PHE A 47 17.74 11.07 -4.25
C PHE A 47 18.42 11.57 -2.97
N CYS A 48 19.73 11.84 -3.08
CA CYS A 48 20.64 12.08 -1.94
C CYS A 48 20.09 13.11 -0.92
N GLY A 49 20.17 12.78 0.36
CA GLY A 49 19.67 13.61 1.47
C GLY A 49 18.21 13.37 1.87
N ARG A 50 17.41 12.70 1.02
CA ARG A 50 16.03 12.31 1.34
C ARG A 50 15.98 11.00 2.12
N LYS A 51 15.04 10.89 3.07
CA LYS A 51 14.77 9.65 3.80
C LYS A 51 14.33 8.59 2.80
N LYS A 52 15.14 7.54 2.68
CA LYS A 52 14.79 6.31 2.00
C LYS A 52 13.89 5.53 2.94
N PHE A 53 12.60 5.87 2.96
CA PHE A 53 11.63 5.31 3.90
C PHE A 53 11.55 3.78 3.82
N HIS A 54 11.94 3.21 2.69
CA HIS A 54 11.96 1.77 2.47
C HIS A 54 13.21 1.36 1.70
N GLN A 55 14.05 0.57 2.37
CA GLN A 55 15.35 0.16 1.88
C GLN A 55 15.22 -0.73 0.64
N TYR A 56 15.76 -0.28 -0.48
CA TYR A 56 16.43 -1.18 -1.44
C TYR A 56 17.41 -2.07 -0.65
N PRO A 57 17.59 -3.36 -0.97
CA PRO A 57 18.68 -4.13 -0.41
C PRO A 57 20.00 -3.48 -0.85
N GLY A 58 20.71 -2.86 0.11
CA GLY A 58 22.01 -2.23 -0.11
C GLY A 58 22.34 -0.96 0.71
N GLN A 59 21.42 -0.33 1.44
CA GLN A 59 21.69 0.92 2.20
C GLN A 59 20.78 1.01 3.44
N GLN A 60 21.19 1.12 4.70
CA GLN A 60 22.51 1.19 5.36
C GLN A 60 22.54 0.29 6.61
N ARG A 61 23.78 -0.01 7.01
CA ARG A 61 24.27 -0.66 8.23
C ARG A 61 23.49 -0.34 9.50
N GLU A 62 23.01 -1.36 10.20
CA GLU A 62 23.34 -1.40 11.62
C GLU A 62 24.87 -1.53 11.70
N LEU A 63 25.52 -0.75 12.56
CA LEU A 63 26.88 -1.00 13.04
C LEU A 63 26.90 -2.31 13.84
N ARG A 64 26.52 -3.43 13.23
CA ARG A 64 26.87 -4.75 13.73
C ARG A 64 28.29 -5.00 13.28
N SER A 65 29.11 -5.53 14.19
CA SER A 65 30.52 -5.79 13.93
C SER A 65 30.66 -6.48 12.57
N LYS A 66 31.61 -6.01 11.74
CA LYS A 66 31.89 -6.60 10.43
C LYS A 66 32.05 -8.13 10.54
N CYS A 67 32.53 -8.62 11.68
CA CYS A 67 32.67 -10.02 12.04
C CYS A 67 31.34 -10.80 12.04
N VAL A 68 30.25 -10.30 12.65
CA VAL A 68 28.95 -11.01 12.69
C VAL A 68 28.31 -11.10 11.30
N ALA A 69 28.44 -10.03 10.50
CA ALA A 69 27.96 -10.03 9.11
C ALA A 69 28.77 -10.99 8.23
N LEU A 70 30.09 -11.07 8.45
CA LEU A 70 30.98 -12.00 7.76
C LEU A 70 30.65 -13.45 8.13
N ILE A 71 30.47 -13.74 9.42
CA ILE A 71 30.13 -15.09 9.92
C ILE A 71 28.80 -15.57 9.34
N LYS A 72 27.73 -14.75 9.35
CA LYS A 72 26.43 -15.14 8.76
C LYS A 72 26.52 -15.36 7.25
N LYS A 73 27.36 -14.58 6.56
CA LYS A 73 27.63 -14.74 5.12
C LYS A 73 28.43 -16.01 4.83
N VAL A 74 29.41 -16.36 5.66
CA VAL A 74 30.21 -17.59 5.59
C VAL A 74 29.37 -18.83 5.93
N LEU A 75 28.43 -18.72 6.88
CA LEU A 75 27.54 -19.81 7.29
C LEU A 75 26.31 -19.98 6.37
N GLY A 76 26.14 -19.16 5.34
CA GLY A 76 25.03 -19.29 4.38
C GLY A 76 23.63 -19.05 4.97
N ILE A 77 23.51 -18.41 6.13
CA ILE A 77 22.21 -18.20 6.79
C ILE A 77 21.50 -17.01 6.12
N ILE A 78 20.72 -17.30 5.08
CA ILE A 78 19.84 -16.32 4.42
C ILE A 78 18.52 -16.27 5.16
N LYS A 79 18.16 -15.10 5.69
CA LYS A 79 16.87 -14.95 6.37
C LYS A 79 15.72 -14.87 5.36
N PRO A 80 14.51 -15.41 5.65
CA PRO A 80 13.38 -15.37 4.72
C PRO A 80 13.02 -13.97 4.22
N GLU A 81 13.10 -12.95 5.07
CA GLU A 81 12.83 -11.56 4.70
C GLU A 81 13.84 -11.00 3.68
N GLN A 82 15.07 -11.53 3.65
CA GLN A 82 16.08 -11.16 2.64
C GLN A 82 15.75 -11.80 1.30
N VAL A 83 15.31 -13.06 1.30
CA VAL A 83 14.83 -13.75 0.08
C VAL A 83 13.64 -12.99 -0.51
N ARG A 84 12.65 -12.66 0.34
CA ARG A 84 11.50 -11.86 -0.07
C ARG A 84 11.93 -10.51 -0.63
N GLN A 85 12.82 -9.79 0.04
CA GLN A 85 13.32 -8.50 -0.45
C GLN A 85 13.96 -8.64 -1.84
N THR A 86 14.79 -9.67 -2.09
CA THR A 86 15.35 -9.94 -3.41
C THR A 86 14.27 -10.20 -4.46
N LYS A 87 13.22 -10.96 -4.12
CA LYS A 87 12.08 -11.20 -5.02
C LYS A 87 11.29 -9.91 -5.31
N ILE A 88 11.07 -9.06 -4.30
CA ILE A 88 10.44 -7.74 -4.47
C ILE A 88 11.29 -6.87 -5.42
N MET A 89 12.61 -6.85 -5.27
CA MET A 89 13.46 -6.09 -6.20
C MET A 89 13.36 -6.59 -7.64
N LYS A 90 13.29 -7.91 -7.82
CA LYS A 90 13.07 -8.51 -9.15
C LYS A 90 11.72 -8.09 -9.71
N PHE A 91 10.66 -8.11 -8.90
CA PHE A 91 9.34 -7.61 -9.25
C PHE A 91 9.38 -6.15 -9.72
N LEU A 92 9.97 -5.26 -8.92
CA LEU A 92 10.07 -3.84 -9.29
C LEU A 92 10.80 -3.62 -10.62
N LYS A 93 11.90 -4.35 -10.85
CA LYS A 93 12.67 -4.26 -12.09
C LYS A 93 11.85 -4.74 -13.30
N ASN A 94 11.00 -5.73 -13.11
CA ASN A 94 10.22 -6.33 -14.19
C ASN A 94 8.97 -5.52 -14.53
N GLU A 95 8.35 -4.88 -13.55
CA GLU A 95 7.03 -4.26 -13.72
C GLU A 95 7.12 -2.72 -13.87
N PHE A 96 8.17 -2.08 -13.34
CA PHE A 96 8.31 -0.62 -13.37
C PHE A 96 9.42 -0.12 -14.30
N CYS A 97 9.10 0.94 -15.03
CA CYS A 97 10.09 1.85 -15.59
C CYS A 97 10.46 2.91 -14.54
N PHE A 98 11.73 3.29 -14.49
CA PHE A 98 12.24 4.25 -13.52
C PHE A 98 12.85 5.44 -14.25
N THR A 99 12.75 6.62 -13.62
CA THR A 99 13.52 7.78 -14.05
C THR A 99 15.02 7.48 -14.04
N PRO A 100 15.82 8.21 -14.84
CA PRO A 100 17.26 8.28 -14.61
C PRO A 100 17.58 8.66 -13.15
N LEU A 101 18.77 8.27 -12.69
CA LEU A 101 19.21 8.60 -11.33
C LEU A 101 19.39 10.12 -11.20
N VAL A 102 18.79 10.70 -10.16
CA VAL A 102 19.00 12.09 -9.78
C VAL A 102 20.18 12.14 -8.81
N THR A 103 21.27 12.78 -9.25
CA THR A 103 22.54 12.85 -8.53
C THR A 103 22.96 14.28 -8.23
N CYS A 104 22.44 15.25 -8.97
CA CYS A 104 22.75 16.66 -8.82
C CYS A 104 21.52 17.56 -9.07
N PRO A 105 21.59 18.86 -8.72
CA PRO A 105 20.49 19.80 -8.95
C PRO A 105 20.05 19.89 -10.41
N LYS A 106 20.98 19.79 -11.38
CA LYS A 106 20.67 19.82 -12.81
C LYS A 106 19.74 18.67 -13.23
N ASP A 107 19.85 17.51 -12.59
CA ASP A 107 18.97 16.37 -12.86
C ASP A 107 17.52 16.67 -12.43
N ILE A 108 17.34 17.43 -11.34
CA ILE A 108 16.01 17.88 -10.88
C ILE A 108 15.39 18.83 -11.89
N GLU A 109 16.19 19.74 -12.46
CA GLU A 109 15.71 20.64 -13.51
C GLU A 109 15.30 19.90 -14.78
N LEU A 110 16.09 18.90 -15.17
CA LEU A 110 15.78 18.04 -16.31
C LEU A 110 14.48 17.26 -16.07
N LEU A 111 14.29 16.70 -14.87
CA LEU A 111 13.04 16.04 -14.50
C LEU A 111 11.83 16.98 -14.64
N ASN A 112 11.91 18.20 -14.12
CA ASN A 112 10.80 19.17 -14.22
C ASN A 112 10.47 19.55 -15.67
N LYS A 113 11.42 19.48 -16.60
CA LYS A 113 11.22 19.70 -18.04
C LYS A 113 10.69 18.46 -18.76
N GLN A 114 11.03 17.26 -18.31
CA GLN A 114 10.72 16.00 -18.98
C GLN A 114 9.28 15.52 -18.74
N TYR A 115 8.71 15.84 -17.58
CA TYR A 115 7.39 15.36 -17.19
C TYR A 115 6.37 16.49 -17.14
N ASP A 116 5.16 16.16 -17.61
CA ASP A 116 4.02 17.06 -17.62
C ASP A 116 3.40 17.16 -16.23
N LYS A 117 3.34 16.03 -15.51
CA LYS A 117 2.81 15.95 -14.15
C LYS A 117 3.71 15.12 -13.23
N PHE A 118 3.69 15.46 -11.96
CA PHE A 118 4.23 14.68 -10.85
C PHE A 118 3.06 14.24 -9.99
N LEU A 119 2.85 12.93 -9.92
CA LEU A 119 1.78 12.33 -9.14
C LEU A 119 2.38 11.71 -7.89
N THR A 120 1.90 12.10 -6.71
CA THR A 120 2.27 11.43 -5.46
C THR A 120 1.11 10.62 -4.89
N GLY A 121 1.42 9.58 -4.14
CA GLY A 121 0.43 8.63 -3.59
C GLY A 121 0.47 7.27 -4.30
N SER A 122 -0.24 6.25 -3.81
CA SER A 122 -1.01 6.20 -2.56
C SER A 122 -0.09 5.93 -1.36
N ASP A 123 -0.63 5.35 -0.28
CA ASP A 123 -0.01 4.97 0.99
C ASP A 123 0.15 6.13 2.00
N GLN A 124 0.64 5.81 3.21
CA GLN A 124 0.81 6.70 4.35
C GLN A 124 1.98 7.69 4.18
N ILE A 125 2.24 8.13 2.94
CA ILE A 125 3.38 8.99 2.59
C ILE A 125 3.33 10.38 3.24
N TRP A 126 2.15 10.78 3.73
CA TRP A 126 1.94 12.00 4.50
C TRP A 126 1.66 11.71 5.97
N ASN A 127 2.13 10.58 6.52
CA ASN A 127 2.05 10.34 7.95
C ASN A 127 3.02 11.29 8.68
N PRO A 128 2.55 12.12 9.63
CA PRO A 128 3.39 13.12 10.29
C PRO A 128 4.58 12.51 11.02
N TYR A 129 4.48 11.27 11.52
CA TYR A 129 5.57 10.60 12.24
C TYR A 129 6.62 10.00 11.30
N ASN A 130 6.30 9.92 10.01
CA ASN A 130 7.07 9.24 8.98
C ASN A 130 7.26 10.12 7.72
N LEU A 131 7.14 11.45 7.88
CA LEU A 131 7.11 12.38 6.76
C LEU A 131 8.50 12.67 6.17
N ASP A 132 8.54 12.75 4.84
CA ASP A 132 9.58 13.40 4.05
C ASP A 132 8.91 14.29 2.99
N THR A 133 9.35 15.54 2.89
CA THR A 133 8.77 16.53 1.95
C THR A 133 8.98 16.17 0.48
N PHE A 134 9.83 15.17 0.18
CA PHE A 134 9.92 14.55 -1.14
C PHE A 134 8.57 14.03 -1.63
N TYR A 135 7.79 13.42 -0.73
CA TYR A 135 6.42 12.94 -1.02
C TYR A 135 5.38 14.07 -1.00
N MET A 136 5.78 15.29 -0.66
CA MET A 136 5.00 16.51 -0.88
C MET A 136 5.49 17.27 -2.12
N LEU A 137 6.28 16.62 -2.99
CA LEU A 137 6.75 17.14 -4.27
C LEU A 137 7.50 18.48 -4.15
N ASP A 138 8.25 18.67 -3.08
CA ASP A 138 8.97 19.93 -2.80
C ASP A 138 10.09 20.28 -3.81
N PHE A 139 10.45 19.35 -4.68
CA PHE A 139 11.42 19.53 -5.77
C PHE A 139 10.75 19.91 -7.10
N VAL A 140 9.42 19.93 -7.16
CA VAL A 140 8.66 20.31 -8.35
C VAL A 140 8.46 21.83 -8.35
N LYS A 141 8.94 22.49 -9.41
CA LYS A 141 8.97 23.95 -9.52
C LYS A 141 7.61 24.55 -9.87
N GLU A 142 6.80 23.80 -10.61
CA GLU A 142 5.54 24.26 -11.20
C GLU A 142 4.34 23.61 -10.48
N ASP A 143 3.54 24.43 -9.81
CA ASP A 143 2.43 23.99 -8.96
C ASP A 143 1.34 23.24 -9.74
N GLN A 144 1.06 23.65 -10.98
CA GLN A 144 0.09 22.98 -11.86
C GLN A 144 0.48 21.53 -12.21
N LYS A 145 1.76 21.16 -12.03
CA LYS A 145 2.26 19.81 -12.25
C LYS A 145 2.07 18.89 -11.04
N LYS A 146 1.78 19.42 -9.85
CA LYS A 146 1.71 18.63 -8.60
C LYS A 146 0.29 18.10 -8.36
N ILE A 147 0.13 16.78 -8.41
CA ILE A 147 -1.13 16.11 -8.09
C ILE A 147 -0.86 15.05 -7.02
N ALA A 148 -1.79 14.90 -6.07
CA ALA A 148 -1.77 13.81 -5.10
C ALA A 148 -2.99 12.92 -5.31
N TYR A 149 -2.79 11.61 -5.40
CA TYR A 149 -3.89 10.64 -5.51
C TYR A 149 -3.84 9.61 -4.39
N SER A 150 -4.92 9.51 -3.62
CA SER A 150 -5.08 8.58 -2.51
C SER A 150 -3.93 8.66 -1.49
N SER A 151 -3.28 9.82 -1.35
CA SER A 151 -2.26 10.02 -0.31
C SER A 151 -2.92 10.01 1.06
N SER A 152 -2.26 9.38 2.02
CA SER A 152 -2.81 9.13 3.36
C SER A 152 -1.95 9.78 4.44
N ILE A 153 -2.62 10.41 5.41
CA ILE A 153 -2.02 11.02 6.59
C ILE A 153 -1.99 10.04 7.75
N ALA A 154 -2.80 8.99 7.67
CA ALA A 154 -2.93 7.89 8.62
C ALA A 154 -3.50 8.22 9.98
N VAL A 155 -3.29 9.43 10.50
CA VAL A 155 -3.67 9.83 11.85
C VAL A 155 -4.96 10.65 11.83
N SER A 156 -5.63 10.77 12.98
CA SER A 156 -6.83 11.58 13.15
C SER A 156 -6.55 13.06 13.43
N ARG A 157 -5.28 13.41 13.70
CA ARG A 157 -4.84 14.79 13.93
C ARG A 157 -3.40 15.00 13.47
N ILE A 158 -3.15 16.06 12.70
CA ILE A 158 -1.79 16.52 12.40
C ILE A 158 -1.27 17.30 13.63
N PRO A 159 -0.10 16.92 14.20
CA PRO A 159 0.53 17.67 15.29
C PRO A 159 0.70 19.15 14.94
N GLU A 160 0.42 20.05 15.89
CA GLU A 160 0.40 21.50 15.66
C GLU A 160 1.73 21.99 15.07
N GLU A 161 2.85 21.47 15.56
CA GLU A 161 4.20 21.83 15.10
C GLU A 161 4.50 21.43 13.64
N LYS A 162 3.64 20.60 13.03
CA LYS A 162 3.76 20.18 11.63
C LYS A 162 2.72 20.83 10.72
N GLN A 163 1.71 21.50 11.24
CA GLN A 163 0.63 22.05 10.43
C GLN A 163 1.12 23.07 9.39
N ASP A 164 2.05 23.96 9.77
CA ASP A 164 2.63 24.93 8.85
C ASP A 164 3.40 24.27 7.68
N LEU A 165 4.08 23.15 7.95
CA LEU A 165 4.79 22.38 6.93
C LEU A 165 3.80 21.81 5.90
N TYR A 166 2.71 21.19 6.36
CA TYR A 166 1.67 20.65 5.48
C TYR A 166 0.99 21.76 4.69
N LYS A 167 0.62 22.87 5.35
CA LYS A 167 0.03 24.02 4.70
C LYS A 167 0.94 24.57 3.60
N LYS A 168 2.23 24.76 3.90
CA LYS A 168 3.23 25.26 2.94
C LYS A 168 3.31 24.39 1.68
N TYR A 169 3.51 23.08 1.83
CA TYR A 169 3.74 22.23 0.66
C TYR A 169 2.46 21.80 -0.05
N LEU A 170 1.40 21.48 0.69
CA LEU A 170 0.17 20.97 0.09
C LEU A 170 -0.68 22.06 -0.57
N SER A 171 -0.56 23.33 -0.14
CA SER A 171 -1.22 24.44 -0.83
C SER A 171 -0.72 24.64 -2.27
N SER A 172 0.45 24.10 -2.61
CA SER A 172 1.05 24.16 -3.95
C SER A 172 0.51 23.08 -4.92
N PHE A 173 -0.31 22.15 -4.44
CA PHE A 173 -0.88 21.11 -5.30
C PHE A 173 -2.05 21.64 -6.14
N SER A 174 -2.09 21.26 -7.40
CA SER A 174 -3.20 21.58 -8.31
C SER A 174 -4.45 20.77 -8.00
N ALA A 175 -4.27 19.56 -7.47
CA ALA A 175 -5.33 18.74 -6.90
C ALA A 175 -4.79 17.81 -5.81
N ILE A 176 -5.64 17.57 -4.81
CA ILE A 176 -5.38 16.63 -3.74
C ILE A 176 -6.58 15.70 -3.63
N PHE A 177 -6.33 14.41 -3.85
CA PHE A 177 -7.24 13.34 -3.51
C PHE A 177 -6.63 12.55 -2.34
N CYS A 178 -7.36 12.43 -1.24
CA CYS A 178 -6.93 11.74 -0.03
C CYS A 178 -7.70 10.44 0.15
N ARG A 179 -7.07 9.44 0.78
CA ARG A 179 -7.62 8.08 0.89
C ARG A 179 -8.70 7.94 1.96
N GLU A 180 -8.60 8.73 3.03
CA GLU A 180 -9.49 8.70 4.18
C GLU A 180 -10.29 10.00 4.30
N GLU A 181 -11.55 9.91 4.73
CA GLU A 181 -12.43 11.07 4.87
C GLU A 181 -11.93 12.00 5.98
N THR A 182 -11.50 11.43 7.10
CA THR A 182 -10.85 12.13 8.21
C THR A 182 -9.66 12.96 7.71
N GLY A 183 -8.79 12.37 6.89
CA GLY A 183 -7.66 13.07 6.26
C GLY A 183 -8.09 14.16 5.29
N SER A 184 -9.11 13.89 4.48
CA SER A 184 -9.66 14.85 3.51
C SER A 184 -10.20 16.11 4.20
N LYS A 185 -10.94 15.95 5.30
CA LYS A 185 -11.46 17.07 6.11
C LYS A 185 -10.32 17.88 6.72
N MET A 186 -9.33 17.23 7.32
CA MET A 186 -8.18 17.91 7.91
C MET A 186 -7.38 18.71 6.87
N LEU A 187 -7.08 18.11 5.73
CA LEU A 187 -6.32 18.79 4.68
C LEU A 187 -7.11 19.94 4.05
N SER A 188 -8.43 19.78 3.89
CA SER A 188 -9.27 20.85 3.38
C SER A 188 -9.25 22.06 4.30
N ALA A 189 -9.41 21.83 5.62
CA ALA A 189 -9.33 22.89 6.62
C ALA A 189 -7.94 23.56 6.65
N LEU A 190 -6.87 22.77 6.54
CA LEU A 190 -5.50 23.27 6.65
C LEU A 190 -5.03 24.05 5.41
N THR A 191 -5.42 23.60 4.21
CA THR A 191 -4.97 24.17 2.93
C THR A 191 -5.94 25.19 2.34
N GLY A 192 -7.19 25.21 2.81
CA GLY A 192 -8.28 25.99 2.19
C GLY A 192 -8.72 25.47 0.83
N LYS A 193 -8.25 24.30 0.40
CA LYS A 193 -8.64 23.64 -0.85
C LYS A 193 -9.71 22.59 -0.60
N THR A 194 -10.49 22.27 -1.63
CA THR A 194 -11.33 21.08 -1.60
C THR A 194 -10.46 19.84 -1.78
N VAL A 195 -10.36 19.00 -0.75
CA VAL A 195 -9.69 17.69 -0.82
C VAL A 195 -10.76 16.61 -0.89
N LYS A 196 -10.78 15.86 -1.99
CA LYS A 196 -11.75 14.78 -2.21
C LYS A 196 -11.26 13.47 -1.62
N THR A 197 -12.20 12.68 -1.08
CA THR A 197 -11.92 11.32 -0.60
C THR A 197 -12.07 10.31 -1.74
N VAL A 198 -10.99 9.60 -2.07
CA VAL A 198 -10.95 8.62 -3.18
C VAL A 198 -10.56 7.23 -2.70
N LEU A 199 -10.81 6.23 -3.54
CA LEU A 199 -10.39 4.86 -3.29
C LEU A 199 -8.88 4.68 -3.49
N ASP A 200 -8.30 3.76 -2.72
CA ASP A 200 -6.91 3.32 -2.90
C ASP A 200 -6.71 2.68 -4.29
N PRO A 201 -5.58 2.90 -4.96
CA PRO A 201 -5.30 2.33 -6.28
C PRO A 201 -5.48 0.81 -6.36
N VAL A 202 -5.28 0.07 -5.27
CA VAL A 202 -5.50 -1.39 -5.28
C VAL A 202 -6.95 -1.77 -5.65
N LEU A 203 -7.90 -0.87 -5.39
CA LEU A 203 -9.30 -1.01 -5.79
C LEU A 203 -9.57 -0.52 -7.21
N LEU A 204 -8.72 0.33 -7.78
CA LEU A 204 -8.91 0.83 -9.16
C LEU A 204 -8.55 -0.22 -10.21
N LEU A 205 -7.52 -1.04 -9.93
CA LEU A 205 -7.17 -2.16 -10.80
C LEU A 205 -8.27 -3.23 -10.75
N ASP A 206 -8.71 -3.73 -11.90
CA ASP A 206 -9.80 -4.70 -11.98
C ASP A 206 -9.42 -6.07 -11.39
N GLU A 207 -10.45 -6.86 -11.05
CA GLU A 207 -10.29 -8.17 -10.42
C GLU A 207 -9.49 -9.15 -11.30
N ASN A 208 -9.77 -9.18 -12.60
CA ASN A 208 -9.09 -10.09 -13.54
C ASN A 208 -7.60 -9.75 -13.66
N SER A 209 -7.24 -8.46 -13.69
CA SER A 209 -5.84 -8.02 -13.65
C SER A 209 -5.11 -8.54 -12.41
N TRP A 210 -5.75 -8.55 -11.24
CA TRP A 210 -5.16 -9.14 -10.02
C TRP A 210 -5.03 -10.67 -10.08
N ILE A 211 -6.03 -11.35 -10.66
CA ILE A 211 -5.97 -12.80 -10.87
C ILE A 211 -4.78 -13.12 -11.79
N GLN A 212 -4.67 -12.46 -12.94
CA GLN A 212 -3.55 -12.63 -13.88
C GLN A 212 -2.20 -12.30 -13.25
N PHE A 213 -2.14 -11.24 -12.44
CA PHE A 213 -0.95 -10.89 -11.66
C PHE A 213 -0.50 -12.05 -10.76
N SER A 214 -1.43 -12.66 -10.04
CA SER A 214 -1.13 -13.71 -9.07
C SER A 214 -0.53 -14.99 -9.68
N HIS A 215 -0.85 -15.30 -10.95
CA HIS A 215 -0.34 -16.47 -11.65
C HIS A 215 1.18 -16.44 -11.91
N LYS A 216 1.84 -15.29 -11.74
CA LYS A 216 3.30 -15.15 -11.84
C LYS A 216 4.06 -15.66 -10.60
N GLY A 217 3.36 -16.07 -9.55
CA GLY A 217 3.95 -16.45 -8.26
C GLY A 217 4.79 -17.72 -8.28
N SER A 218 5.88 -17.70 -7.52
CA SER A 218 6.81 -18.82 -7.42
C SER A 218 6.24 -20.07 -6.71
N LEU A 219 5.18 -19.90 -5.92
CA LEU A 219 4.52 -20.93 -5.11
C LEU A 219 3.19 -21.40 -5.73
N VAL A 220 2.76 -20.81 -6.84
CA VAL A 220 1.59 -21.25 -7.61
C VAL A 220 1.74 -22.73 -7.94
N ASN A 221 0.71 -23.51 -7.63
CA ASN A 221 0.66 -24.98 -7.78
C ASN A 221 1.71 -25.78 -6.97
N ARG A 222 2.54 -25.14 -6.14
CA ARG A 222 3.50 -25.82 -5.25
C ARG A 222 2.93 -26.10 -3.87
N ILE A 223 2.02 -25.24 -3.43
CA ILE A 223 1.28 -25.39 -2.19
C ILE A 223 -0.19 -25.43 -2.56
N SER A 224 -0.89 -26.48 -2.11
CA SER A 224 -2.30 -26.62 -2.40
C SER A 224 -3.09 -25.45 -1.83
N VAL A 225 -3.99 -24.90 -2.65
CA VAL A 225 -5.00 -23.91 -2.25
C VAL A 225 -6.42 -24.49 -2.30
N SER A 226 -6.57 -25.79 -2.60
CA SER A 226 -7.89 -26.46 -2.63
C SER A 226 -8.38 -26.83 -1.23
N ILE A 227 -7.48 -26.96 -0.26
CA ILE A 227 -7.83 -27.19 1.15
C ILE A 227 -8.17 -25.84 1.79
N PRO A 228 -9.39 -25.63 2.32
CA PRO A 228 -9.80 -24.38 2.94
C PRO A 228 -8.81 -23.87 4.00
N TYR A 229 -8.56 -22.56 4.00
CA TYR A 229 -7.61 -21.94 4.92
C TYR A 229 -7.96 -20.50 5.23
N ILE A 230 -7.50 -20.06 6.40
CA ILE A 230 -7.46 -18.65 6.79
C ILE A 230 -6.14 -18.07 6.28
N PHE A 231 -6.23 -17.04 5.45
CA PHE A 231 -5.10 -16.20 5.08
C PHE A 231 -4.89 -15.13 6.15
N CYS A 232 -3.72 -15.15 6.76
CA CYS A 232 -3.34 -14.25 7.84
C CYS A 232 -2.23 -13.33 7.37
N TYR A 233 -2.44 -12.02 7.48
CA TYR A 233 -1.39 -11.02 7.23
C TYR A 233 -1.38 -9.95 8.29
N PHE A 234 -0.29 -9.89 9.05
CA PHE A 234 -0.05 -8.87 10.06
C PHE A 234 1.17 -8.02 9.73
N ILE A 235 1.04 -6.71 9.93
CA ILE A 235 2.16 -5.76 9.82
C ILE A 235 3.03 -5.84 11.08
N GLY A 236 2.41 -5.96 12.24
CA GLY A 236 3.06 -6.14 13.54
C GLY A 236 3.17 -7.61 13.97
N ASP A 237 3.61 -7.79 15.21
CA ASP A 237 3.59 -9.07 15.93
C ASP A 237 3.05 -8.80 17.34
N LYS A 238 1.73 -8.66 17.48
CA LYS A 238 1.07 -8.36 18.75
C LYS A 238 0.26 -9.56 19.25
N ASP A 239 0.34 -9.84 20.55
CA ASP A 239 -0.43 -10.92 21.20
C ASP A 239 -1.94 -10.84 20.92
N PHE A 240 -2.48 -9.62 20.83
CA PHE A 240 -3.89 -9.40 20.48
C PHE A 240 -4.26 -10.02 19.14
N GLU A 241 -3.41 -9.88 18.12
CA GLU A 241 -3.66 -10.38 16.77
C GLU A 241 -3.74 -11.91 16.77
N TRP A 242 -2.81 -12.56 17.47
CA TRP A 242 -2.76 -14.02 17.60
C TRP A 242 -3.91 -14.59 18.44
N LYS A 243 -4.31 -13.90 19.52
CA LYS A 243 -5.48 -14.28 20.33
C LYS A 243 -6.77 -14.17 19.51
N ALA A 244 -6.96 -13.07 18.79
CA ALA A 244 -8.10 -12.89 17.89
C ALA A 244 -8.15 -13.98 16.82
N LEU A 245 -7.01 -14.25 16.15
CA LEU A 245 -6.92 -15.31 15.14
C LEU A 245 -7.29 -16.67 15.71
N LYS A 246 -6.86 -17.01 16.93
CA LYS A 246 -7.24 -18.26 17.59
C LYS A 246 -8.75 -18.35 17.78
N THR A 247 -9.39 -17.30 18.31
CA THR A 247 -10.85 -17.25 18.50
C THR A 247 -11.60 -17.37 17.18
N ILE A 248 -11.20 -16.61 16.17
CA ILE A 248 -11.82 -16.62 14.82
C ILE A 248 -11.69 -18.02 14.19
N LYS A 249 -10.50 -18.64 14.31
CA LYS A 249 -10.24 -19.99 13.80
C LYS A 249 -11.20 -21.02 14.42
N GLU A 250 -11.40 -20.97 15.73
CA GLU A 250 -12.30 -21.85 16.46
C GLU A 250 -13.77 -21.63 16.05
N GLN A 251 -14.18 -20.37 15.88
CA GLN A 251 -15.56 -20.02 15.48
C GLN A 251 -15.89 -20.42 14.03
N TYR A 252 -14.95 -20.28 13.09
CA TYR A 252 -15.15 -20.65 11.69
C TYR A 252 -14.95 -22.14 11.41
N GLY A 253 -14.31 -22.88 12.32
CA GLY A 253 -13.98 -24.29 12.10
C GLY A 253 -12.91 -24.55 11.03
N ILE A 254 -12.14 -23.53 10.62
CA ILE A 254 -11.07 -23.66 9.61
C ILE A 254 -9.73 -23.90 10.31
N ASN A 255 -9.20 -25.11 10.20
CA ASN A 255 -7.99 -25.49 10.95
C ASN A 255 -6.67 -25.00 10.35
N ARG A 256 -6.63 -24.83 9.02
CA ARG A 256 -5.44 -24.47 8.28
C ARG A 256 -5.25 -22.95 8.25
N VAL A 257 -4.06 -22.49 8.60
CA VAL A 257 -3.72 -21.06 8.63
C VAL A 257 -2.42 -20.86 7.85
N ILE A 258 -2.48 -19.97 6.86
CA ILE A 258 -1.31 -19.54 6.09
C ILE A 258 -0.97 -18.12 6.49
N VAL A 259 0.24 -17.92 7.00
CA VAL A 259 0.72 -16.68 7.59
C VAL A 259 1.75 -16.02 6.69
N PHE A 260 1.43 -14.78 6.32
CA PHE A 260 2.35 -13.79 5.80
C PHE A 260 2.58 -12.73 6.89
N SER A 261 3.76 -12.12 6.97
CA SER A 261 3.94 -10.97 7.87
C SER A 261 5.07 -10.07 7.39
N VAL A 262 5.02 -8.78 7.77
CA VAL A 262 6.12 -7.84 7.46
C VAL A 262 7.33 -8.15 8.32
N ALA A 263 7.14 -8.23 9.64
CA ALA A 263 8.11 -8.75 10.58
C ALA A 263 7.79 -10.22 10.88
N PRO A 264 8.74 -11.16 10.74
CA PRO A 264 8.52 -12.53 11.17
C PRO A 264 8.13 -12.58 12.65
N PRO A 265 7.13 -13.39 13.04
CA PRO A 265 6.72 -13.47 14.43
C PRO A 265 7.87 -13.99 15.29
N THR A 266 7.98 -13.42 16.48
CA THR A 266 8.95 -13.80 17.51
C THR A 266 8.79 -15.26 17.93
N CYS A 267 7.55 -15.74 18.02
CA CYS A 267 7.20 -17.12 18.30
C CYS A 267 6.26 -17.67 17.22
N LYS A 268 6.63 -18.81 16.61
CA LYS A 268 5.76 -19.51 15.67
C LYS A 268 4.81 -20.43 16.42
N ILE A 269 3.51 -20.26 16.18
CA ILE A 269 2.46 -21.18 16.59
C ILE A 269 2.58 -22.48 15.75
N LYS A 270 2.64 -23.63 16.45
CA LYS A 270 2.70 -24.96 15.83
C LYS A 270 1.46 -25.22 14.98
N GLY A 271 1.66 -25.78 13.79
CA GLY A 271 0.59 -26.13 12.85
C GLY A 271 0.17 -25.01 11.89
N TYR A 272 0.74 -23.80 12.01
CA TYR A 272 0.55 -22.73 11.01
C TYR A 272 1.65 -22.79 9.94
N GLU A 273 1.29 -22.45 8.70
CA GLU A 273 2.20 -22.39 7.55
C GLU A 273 2.74 -20.97 7.37
N TYR A 274 4.04 -20.74 7.60
CA TYR A 274 4.65 -19.41 7.52
C TYR A 274 5.40 -19.20 6.20
N LEU A 275 4.84 -18.39 5.29
CA LEU A 275 5.38 -18.15 3.95
C LEU A 275 6.19 -16.83 3.88
N GLN A 276 7.22 -16.72 4.71
CA GLN A 276 7.99 -15.48 4.89
C GLN A 276 8.88 -15.10 3.69
N SER A 277 9.19 -16.06 2.82
CA SER A 277 10.00 -15.88 1.60
C SER A 277 9.17 -15.78 0.32
N ALA A 278 7.83 -15.78 0.45
CA ALA A 278 6.91 -15.62 -0.68
C ALA A 278 7.14 -14.28 -1.38
N ASP A 279 6.89 -14.23 -2.68
CA ASP A 279 6.88 -12.95 -3.42
C ASP A 279 5.53 -12.25 -3.37
N ILE A 280 5.44 -11.11 -4.04
CA ILE A 280 4.22 -10.31 -4.11
C ILE A 280 3.11 -10.98 -4.93
N TYR A 281 3.46 -11.79 -5.94
CA TYR A 281 2.46 -12.51 -6.73
C TYR A 281 1.87 -13.66 -5.90
N ASP A 282 2.73 -14.38 -5.16
CA ASP A 282 2.34 -15.40 -4.19
C ASP A 282 1.38 -14.80 -3.16
N PHE A 283 1.67 -13.62 -2.61
CA PHE A 283 0.78 -12.93 -1.67
C PHE A 283 -0.65 -12.78 -2.24
N VAL A 284 -0.79 -12.29 -3.47
CA VAL A 284 -2.11 -12.13 -4.12
C VAL A 284 -2.73 -13.48 -4.44
N TRP A 285 -1.94 -14.49 -4.83
CA TRP A 285 -2.42 -15.84 -5.10
C TRP A 285 -3.08 -16.46 -3.86
N PHE A 286 -2.40 -16.41 -2.71
CA PHE A 286 -2.95 -16.95 -1.47
C PHE A 286 -4.08 -16.10 -0.90
N LEU A 287 -4.05 -14.78 -1.09
CA LEU A 287 -5.19 -13.94 -0.71
C LEU A 287 -6.44 -14.30 -1.53
N HIS A 288 -6.30 -14.41 -2.85
CA HIS A 288 -7.40 -14.72 -3.76
C HIS A 288 -8.03 -16.10 -3.51
N HIS A 289 -7.24 -17.10 -3.13
CA HIS A 289 -7.75 -18.45 -2.88
C HIS A 289 -8.10 -18.70 -1.40
N ALA A 290 -7.98 -17.69 -0.54
CA ALA A 290 -8.35 -17.83 0.86
C ALA A 290 -9.85 -18.12 1.00
N THR A 291 -10.18 -19.00 1.94
CA THR A 291 -11.58 -19.16 2.39
C THR A 291 -11.98 -17.96 3.24
N TYR A 292 -11.03 -17.44 4.01
CA TYR A 292 -11.25 -16.32 4.91
C TYR A 292 -9.97 -15.53 5.15
N VAL A 293 -10.09 -14.23 5.38
CA VAL A 293 -8.94 -13.35 5.63
C VAL A 293 -8.99 -12.77 7.05
N VAL A 294 -7.88 -12.82 7.77
CA VAL A 294 -7.71 -12.13 9.05
C VAL A 294 -6.49 -11.22 8.96
N THR A 295 -6.68 -9.92 9.19
CA THR A 295 -5.61 -8.96 8.92
C THR A 295 -5.74 -7.66 9.71
N ASP A 296 -4.60 -7.04 9.98
CA ASP A 296 -4.47 -5.69 10.56
C ASP A 296 -4.12 -4.63 9.50
N SER A 297 -4.08 -5.03 8.23
CA SER A 297 -3.55 -4.24 7.13
C SER A 297 -4.66 -3.65 6.27
N PHE A 298 -4.66 -2.31 6.15
CA PHE A 298 -5.58 -1.58 5.28
C PHE A 298 -5.59 -2.13 3.84
N HIS A 299 -4.43 -2.29 3.21
CA HIS A 299 -4.37 -2.76 1.82
C HIS A 299 -4.90 -4.18 1.67
N ASN A 300 -4.76 -5.02 2.70
CA ASN A 300 -5.26 -6.39 2.64
C ASN A 300 -6.78 -6.43 2.80
N VAL A 301 -7.36 -5.56 3.63
CA VAL A 301 -8.82 -5.36 3.68
C VAL A 301 -9.36 -4.85 2.34
N ALA A 302 -8.73 -3.81 1.77
CA ALA A 302 -9.11 -3.30 0.45
C ALA A 302 -8.99 -4.37 -0.66
N MET A 303 -7.90 -5.13 -0.68
CA MET A 303 -7.73 -6.24 -1.63
C MET A 303 -8.74 -7.37 -1.40
N SER A 304 -9.11 -7.67 -0.15
CA SER A 304 -10.15 -8.65 0.16
C SER A 304 -11.50 -8.22 -0.41
N LEU A 305 -11.82 -6.92 -0.33
CA LEU A 305 -13.02 -6.37 -0.96
C LEU A 305 -12.98 -6.49 -2.49
N LYS A 306 -11.85 -6.14 -3.12
CA LYS A 306 -11.63 -6.25 -4.58
C LYS A 306 -11.73 -7.69 -5.08
N LEU A 307 -11.17 -8.65 -4.35
CA LEU A 307 -11.13 -10.08 -4.70
C LEU A 307 -12.32 -10.87 -4.17
N LYS A 308 -13.34 -10.18 -3.63
CA LYS A 308 -14.55 -10.81 -3.07
C LYS A 308 -14.25 -11.89 -2.02
N LYS A 309 -13.27 -11.62 -1.15
CA LYS A 309 -12.89 -12.49 -0.03
C LYS A 309 -13.49 -11.94 1.26
N ASP A 310 -14.15 -12.81 2.00
CA ASP A 310 -14.65 -12.44 3.31
C ASP A 310 -13.51 -12.29 4.32
N PHE A 311 -13.66 -11.35 5.26
CA PHE A 311 -12.56 -10.92 6.12
C PHE A 311 -12.98 -10.43 7.50
N VAL A 312 -12.00 -10.43 8.42
CA VAL A 312 -12.06 -9.72 9.70
C VAL A 312 -10.87 -8.76 9.80
N ALA A 313 -11.17 -7.51 10.14
CA ALA A 313 -10.19 -6.45 10.34
C ALA A 313 -9.83 -6.32 11.82
N LEU A 314 -8.53 -6.30 12.12
CA LEU A 314 -8.00 -6.08 13.45
C LEU A 314 -7.49 -4.64 13.58
N MET A 315 -7.96 -3.91 14.59
CA MET A 315 -7.46 -2.57 14.88
C MET A 315 -6.10 -2.66 15.56
N ARG A 316 -5.04 -2.36 14.80
CA ARG A 316 -3.66 -2.56 15.26
C ARG A 316 -3.26 -1.55 16.33
N CYS A 317 -3.64 -0.30 16.17
CA CYS A 317 -3.12 0.78 17.02
C CYS A 317 -4.00 0.97 18.25
N LYS A 318 -3.38 1.46 19.34
CA LYS A 318 -4.15 2.01 20.46
C LYS A 318 -4.86 3.26 19.97
N GLU A 319 -6.03 3.57 20.52
CA GLU A 319 -6.77 4.79 20.20
C GLU A 319 -6.15 6.02 20.89
N ASP A 320 -4.98 6.41 20.39
CA ASP A 320 -4.25 7.62 20.77
C ASP A 320 -3.99 8.52 19.55
N GLN A 321 -3.30 9.64 19.74
CA GLN A 321 -3.03 10.62 18.67
C GLN A 321 -2.17 10.06 17.51
N LYS A 322 -1.45 8.95 17.75
CA LYS A 322 -0.64 8.25 16.74
C LYS A 322 -1.40 7.07 16.12
N SER A 323 -2.65 6.85 16.51
CA SER A 323 -3.50 5.79 15.96
C SER A 323 -3.57 5.93 14.45
N GLU A 324 -3.30 4.83 13.76
CA GLU A 324 -3.39 4.74 12.32
C GLU A 324 -4.68 4.06 11.84
N ASN A 325 -5.61 3.83 12.77
CA ASN A 325 -6.84 3.06 12.57
C ASN A 325 -7.93 3.85 11.83
N SER A 326 -7.87 5.20 11.82
CA SER A 326 -8.88 6.06 11.15
C SER A 326 -9.11 5.65 9.70
N ARG A 327 -8.05 5.28 8.97
CA ARG A 327 -8.14 4.78 7.59
C ARG A 327 -9.00 3.53 7.47
N MET A 328 -8.91 2.63 8.44
CA MET A 328 -9.69 1.39 8.45
C MET A 328 -11.15 1.69 8.81
N TYR A 329 -11.38 2.55 9.81
CA TYR A 329 -12.72 3.00 10.19
C TYR A 329 -13.44 3.68 9.02
N ASP A 330 -12.83 4.70 8.42
CA ASP A 330 -13.40 5.45 7.30
C ASP A 330 -13.70 4.54 6.10
N PHE A 331 -12.78 3.61 5.78
CA PHE A 331 -12.97 2.69 4.67
C PHE A 331 -14.13 1.72 4.89
N LEU A 332 -14.19 1.08 6.07
CA LEU A 332 -15.26 0.15 6.39
C LEU A 332 -16.61 0.86 6.48
N ALA A 333 -16.66 2.05 7.09
CA ALA A 333 -17.86 2.88 7.17
C ALA A 333 -18.39 3.27 5.79
N SER A 334 -17.50 3.57 4.83
CA SER A 334 -17.91 3.93 3.47
C SER A 334 -18.68 2.84 2.71
N PHE A 335 -18.66 1.60 3.20
CA PHE A 335 -19.41 0.46 2.64
C PHE A 335 -20.40 -0.19 3.64
N GLY A 336 -20.55 0.40 4.83
CA GLY A 336 -21.37 -0.16 5.91
C GLY A 336 -20.86 -1.53 6.37
N LEU A 337 -19.54 -1.67 6.55
CA LEU A 337 -18.81 -2.89 6.92
C LEU A 337 -18.09 -2.78 8.28
N GLU A 338 -18.48 -1.84 9.12
CA GLU A 338 -17.90 -1.62 10.45
C GLU A 338 -18.03 -2.87 11.33
N PHE A 339 -19.08 -3.66 11.12
CA PHE A 339 -19.27 -4.94 11.81
C PHE A 339 -18.13 -5.93 11.55
N LYS A 340 -17.32 -5.76 10.49
CA LYS A 340 -16.13 -6.59 10.21
C LYS A 340 -14.93 -6.31 11.09
N ILE A 341 -15.01 -5.31 11.96
CA ILE A 341 -13.98 -5.05 12.97
C ILE A 341 -14.11 -6.08 14.08
N TYR A 342 -13.01 -6.77 14.39
CA TYR A 342 -13.00 -7.76 15.46
C TYR A 342 -13.37 -7.13 16.81
N ASN A 343 -14.33 -7.74 17.49
CA ASN A 343 -14.77 -7.35 18.82
C ASN A 343 -14.82 -8.61 19.71
N PRO A 344 -14.02 -8.72 20.78
CA PRO A 344 -14.02 -9.92 21.62
C PRO A 344 -15.36 -10.18 22.33
N ASN A 345 -16.25 -9.19 22.39
CA ASN A 345 -17.52 -9.27 23.13
C ASN A 345 -18.74 -9.60 22.25
N CYS A 346 -18.62 -9.59 20.92
CA CYS A 346 -19.68 -10.03 20.01
C CYS A 346 -19.09 -10.85 18.86
N ALA A 347 -19.92 -11.36 17.96
CA ALA A 347 -19.48 -12.18 16.83
C ALA A 347 -19.98 -11.66 15.48
N ASP A 348 -20.46 -10.41 15.42
CA ASP A 348 -21.07 -9.83 14.21
C ASP A 348 -20.09 -9.82 13.02
N TYR A 349 -18.78 -9.71 13.31
CA TYR A 349 -17.70 -9.78 12.31
C TYR A 349 -17.63 -11.11 11.56
N LEU A 350 -18.29 -12.16 12.07
CA LEU A 350 -18.44 -13.43 11.37
C LEU A 350 -19.51 -13.39 10.26
N SER A 351 -20.41 -12.40 10.28
CA SER A 351 -21.44 -12.27 9.24
C SER A 351 -20.79 -12.02 7.89
N PRO A 352 -21.22 -12.67 6.79
CA PRO A 352 -20.57 -12.50 5.50
C PRO A 352 -20.69 -11.07 4.97
N VAL A 353 -19.67 -10.59 4.24
CA VAL A 353 -19.80 -9.33 3.49
C VAL A 353 -20.97 -9.45 2.49
N PRO A 354 -21.97 -8.55 2.52
CA PRO A 354 -23.09 -8.58 1.58
C PRO A 354 -22.67 -8.02 0.21
N TYR A 355 -21.91 -8.80 -0.56
CA TYR A 355 -21.34 -8.36 -1.83
C TYR A 355 -22.37 -7.90 -2.86
N GLU A 356 -23.59 -8.43 -2.84
CA GLU A 356 -24.68 -7.98 -3.70
C GLU A 356 -25.01 -6.49 -3.50
N ARG A 357 -24.88 -5.99 -2.26
CA ARG A 357 -25.05 -4.57 -1.93
C ARG A 357 -23.76 -3.77 -2.14
N VAL A 358 -22.64 -4.32 -1.68
CA VAL A 358 -21.36 -3.59 -1.59
C VAL A 358 -20.67 -3.45 -2.95
N TYR A 359 -20.73 -4.47 -3.79
CA TYR A 359 -19.99 -4.50 -5.05
C TYR A 359 -20.47 -3.46 -6.06
N PRO A 360 -21.79 -3.24 -6.27
CA PRO A 360 -22.25 -2.14 -7.12
C PRO A 360 -21.80 -0.75 -6.64
N GLN A 361 -21.78 -0.51 -5.33
CA GLN A 361 -21.28 0.74 -4.76
C GLN A 361 -19.78 0.90 -5.01
N LEU A 362 -19.00 -0.16 -4.82
CA LEU A 362 -17.57 -0.17 -5.09
C LEU A 362 -17.28 0.12 -6.56
N GLU A 363 -17.97 -0.52 -7.50
CA GLU A 363 -17.78 -0.32 -8.94
C GLU A 363 -18.12 1.11 -9.39
N THR A 364 -19.19 1.70 -8.86
CA THR A 364 -19.52 3.12 -9.10
C THR A 364 -18.39 4.02 -8.61
N ARG A 365 -17.92 3.81 -7.37
CA ARG A 365 -16.83 4.59 -6.79
C ARG A 365 -15.50 4.41 -7.54
N ILE A 366 -15.20 3.22 -8.04
CA ILE A 366 -14.01 2.97 -8.88
C ILE A 366 -14.07 3.82 -10.14
N LYS A 367 -15.21 3.86 -10.83
CA LYS A 367 -15.38 4.65 -12.05
C LYS A 367 -15.21 6.14 -11.77
N GLU A 368 -15.85 6.64 -10.71
CA GLU A 368 -15.73 8.03 -10.28
C GLU A 368 -14.28 8.41 -9.96
N CYS A 369 -13.61 7.67 -9.08
CA CYS A 369 -12.23 7.95 -8.68
C CYS A 369 -11.27 7.85 -9.86
N THR A 370 -11.46 6.87 -10.75
CA THR A 370 -10.65 6.74 -11.97
C THR A 370 -10.85 7.94 -12.89
N ASN A 371 -12.09 8.35 -13.13
CA ASN A 371 -12.39 9.49 -14.01
C ASN A 371 -11.84 10.79 -13.43
N GLU A 372 -11.99 11.02 -12.13
CA GLU A 372 -11.44 12.20 -11.46
C GLU A 372 -9.91 12.29 -11.60
N LEU A 373 -9.20 11.17 -11.38
CA LEU A 373 -7.75 11.11 -11.55
C LEU A 373 -7.34 11.42 -12.99
N ILE A 374 -7.97 10.76 -13.97
CA ILE A 374 -7.58 10.90 -15.37
C ILE A 374 -7.92 12.28 -15.93
N ASN A 375 -9.09 12.83 -15.60
CA ASN A 375 -9.47 14.18 -15.99
C ASN A 375 -8.46 15.19 -15.46
N LYS A 376 -8.08 15.10 -14.18
CA LYS A 376 -7.14 16.03 -13.57
C LYS A 376 -5.72 15.93 -14.12
N LEU A 377 -5.32 14.75 -14.59
CA LEU A 377 -4.03 14.55 -15.25
C LEU A 377 -4.00 15.17 -16.66
N ASN A 378 -5.14 15.24 -17.34
CA ASN A 378 -5.28 15.79 -18.70
C ASN A 378 -5.55 17.31 -18.74
N GLU A 379 -5.98 17.91 -17.63
CA GLU A 379 -5.99 19.38 -17.42
C GLU A 379 -4.56 19.94 -17.36
#